data_AF-A0AAP0BH51-F1
#
_entry.id   AF-A0AAP0BH51-F1
#
_cell.length_a   1.000
_cell.length_b   1.000
_cell.length_c   1.000
_cell.angle_alpha   90.00
_cell.angle_beta   90.00
_cell.angle_gamma   90.00
#
_symmetry.space_group_name_H-M   'P 1'
#
loop_
_entity.id
_entity.type
_entity.pdbx_description
1 polymer ?
#
loop_
_entity_poly.entity_id
_entity_poly.type
_entity_poly.pdbx_seq_one_letter_code
_entity_poly.pdbx_strand_id
1 'polypeptide(L)'
;MRRREALKLLDDLKLKIINSSVLCPSEPAEKRTMFLSNIDQVLNFSVEAVQFFASKESGFGFETEAQIVRSAMERLLVMCDFLAGRLRMVERLAI
;
A
#
# COMPACT_ATOMS: atom_id res chain seq x y z
N MET A 1 -16.20 -8.11 -11.98
CA MET A 1 -17.30 -7.19 -12.31
C MET A 1 -17.15 -5.79 -11.68
N ARG A 2 -16.70 -5.65 -10.41
CA ARG A 2 -16.67 -4.36 -9.67
C ARG A 2 -15.76 -3.23 -10.22
N ARG A 3 -14.71 -3.53 -10.98
CA ARG A 3 -13.72 -2.53 -11.43
C ARG A 3 -14.26 -1.52 -12.47
N ARG A 4 -15.37 -1.84 -13.15
CA ARG A 4 -15.97 -0.97 -14.19
C ARG A 4 -17.02 0.01 -13.65
N GLU A 5 -17.65 -0.29 -12.52
CA GLU A 5 -18.70 0.57 -11.93
C GLU A 5 -18.11 1.72 -11.11
N ALA A 6 -16.99 1.50 -10.42
CA ALA A 6 -16.27 2.56 -9.69
C ALA A 6 -15.79 3.70 -10.62
N LEU A 7 -15.53 3.40 -11.91
CA LEU A 7 -15.13 4.40 -12.90
C LEU A 7 -16.26 5.39 -13.25
N LYS A 8 -17.54 4.99 -13.12
CA LYS A 8 -18.68 5.89 -13.41
C LYS A 8 -18.93 6.94 -12.32
N LEU A 9 -18.46 6.72 -11.10
CA LEU A 9 -18.52 7.69 -9.99
C LEU A 9 -17.36 8.70 -10.01
N LEU A 10 -16.29 8.41 -10.77
CA LEU A 10 -15.12 9.28 -10.94
C LEU A 10 -15.34 10.39 -11.98
N ASP A 11 -16.46 10.37 -12.73
CA ASP A 11 -16.72 11.39 -13.74
C ASP A 11 -17.02 12.79 -13.12
N ASP A 12 -17.48 12.85 -11.86
CA ASP A 12 -17.69 14.11 -11.14
C ASP A 12 -16.45 14.62 -10.39
N LEU A 13 -15.56 13.73 -9.95
CA LEU A 13 -14.35 14.09 -9.21
C LEU A 13 -13.12 14.07 -10.12
N LYS A 14 -12.75 15.23 -10.63
CA LYS A 14 -11.58 15.42 -11.50
C LYS A 14 -10.26 15.22 -10.74
N LEU A 15 -9.79 13.97 -10.70
CA LEU A 15 -8.50 13.60 -10.14
C LEU A 15 -7.46 13.41 -11.24
N LYS A 16 -6.21 13.80 -10.93
CA LYS A 16 -5.05 13.47 -11.75
C LYS A 16 -4.00 12.80 -10.88
N ILE A 17 -3.59 11.59 -11.26
CA ILE A 17 -2.44 10.92 -10.65
C ILE A 17 -1.19 11.64 -11.12
N ILE A 18 -0.44 12.24 -10.19
CA ILE A 18 0.79 12.99 -10.49
C ILE A 18 1.98 12.03 -10.58
N ASN A 19 2.09 11.08 -9.64
CA ASN A 19 3.18 10.13 -9.55
C ASN A 19 2.69 8.78 -8.99
N SER A 20 3.32 7.69 -9.41
CA SER A 20 3.13 6.34 -8.88
C SER A 20 4.48 5.64 -8.83
N SER A 21 4.86 5.15 -7.66
CA SER A 21 6.16 4.49 -7.44
C SER A 21 6.03 3.34 -6.47
N VAL A 22 6.88 2.33 -6.61
CA VAL A 22 7.09 1.31 -5.57
C VAL A 22 8.09 1.84 -4.55
N LEU A 23 7.76 1.71 -3.27
CA LEU A 23 8.66 2.06 -2.17
C LEU A 23 9.37 0.80 -1.66
N CYS A 24 10.62 0.98 -1.25
CA CYS A 24 11.46 -0.08 -0.70
C CYS A 24 11.85 0.28 0.75
N PRO A 25 12.17 -0.71 1.59
CA PRO A 25 12.79 -0.44 2.88
C PRO A 25 14.05 0.43 2.72
N SER A 26 14.25 1.39 3.62
CA SER A 26 15.42 2.29 3.57
C SER A 26 16.74 1.58 3.82
N GLU A 27 16.70 0.40 4.44
CA GLU A 27 17.84 -0.46 4.71
C GLU A 27 17.54 -1.89 4.22
N PRO A 28 18.56 -2.68 3.84
CA PRO A 28 18.35 -4.07 3.45
C PRO A 28 17.69 -4.87 4.57
N ALA A 29 16.51 -5.42 4.30
CA ALA A 29 15.84 -6.36 5.20
C ALA A 29 16.35 -7.78 4.98
N GLU A 30 16.33 -8.59 6.04
CA GLU A 30 16.64 -10.02 5.95
C GLU A 30 15.61 -10.73 5.06
N LYS A 31 16.08 -11.58 4.14
CA LYS A 31 15.19 -12.38 3.30
C LYS A 31 14.59 -13.51 4.13
N ARG A 32 13.34 -13.34 4.54
CA ARG A 32 12.58 -14.35 5.29
C ARG A 32 11.22 -14.63 4.67
N THR A 33 10.69 -15.80 5.00
CA THR A 33 9.29 -16.15 4.72
C THR A 33 8.53 -16.16 6.03
N MET A 34 7.31 -15.61 6.03
CA MET A 34 6.41 -15.67 7.17
C MET A 34 5.34 -16.74 6.93
N PHE A 35 5.06 -17.55 7.94
CA PHE A 35 3.95 -18.49 7.89
C PHE A 35 2.62 -17.75 8.02
N LEU A 36 1.66 -18.04 7.15
CA LEU A 36 0.31 -17.49 7.20
C LEU A 36 -0.61 -18.47 7.92
N SER A 37 -1.24 -18.02 8.99
CA SER A 37 -2.22 -18.82 9.73
C SER A 37 -3.45 -19.11 8.86
N ASN A 38 -4.32 -20.01 9.33
CA ASN A 38 -5.57 -20.30 8.63
C ASN A 38 -6.44 -19.05 8.45
N ILE A 39 -6.42 -18.12 9.42
CA ILE A 39 -7.17 -16.86 9.33
C ILE A 39 -6.60 -16.01 8.20
N ASP A 40 -5.27 -15.88 8.12
CA ASP A 40 -4.59 -15.10 7.09
C ASP A 40 -4.82 -15.67 5.68
N GLN A 41 -4.95 -17.00 5.56
CA GLN A 41 -5.26 -17.66 4.29
C GLN A 41 -6.70 -17.42 3.83
N VAL A 42 -7.65 -17.30 4.76
CA VAL A 42 -9.06 -17.06 4.45
C VAL A 42 -9.34 -15.57 4.21
N LEU A 43 -8.70 -14.68 4.97
CA LEU A 43 -8.92 -13.22 4.91
C LEU A 43 -7.89 -12.49 4.02
N ASN A 44 -7.53 -13.09 2.88
CA ASN A 44 -6.56 -12.52 1.94
C ASN A 44 -7.23 -11.63 0.89
N PHE A 45 -7.76 -10.48 1.31
CA PHE A 45 -8.32 -9.46 0.41
C PHE A 45 -7.82 -8.07 0.76
N SER A 46 -7.83 -7.16 -0.21
CA SER A 46 -7.46 -5.75 0.01
C SER A 46 -8.51 -5.06 0.87
N VAL A 47 -8.07 -4.48 1.99
CA VAL A 47 -8.88 -3.57 2.80
C VAL A 47 -8.60 -2.15 2.34
N GLU A 48 -9.59 -1.48 1.78
CA GLU A 48 -9.48 -0.11 1.27
C GLU A 48 -9.82 0.89 2.39
N ALA A 49 -8.93 1.87 2.63
CA ALA A 49 -9.12 2.92 3.62
C ALA A 49 -8.70 4.28 3.05
N VAL A 50 -9.50 5.31 3.32
CA VAL A 50 -9.23 6.71 2.92
C VAL A 50 -9.25 7.57 4.18
N GLN A 51 -8.23 8.41 4.34
CA GLN A 51 -8.10 9.33 5.47
C GLN A 51 -8.09 10.77 4.95
N PHE A 52 -8.93 11.62 5.54
CA PHE A 52 -8.97 13.05 5.24
C PHE A 52 -8.29 13.82 6.37
N PHE A 53 -7.38 14.72 6.01
CA PHE A 53 -6.73 15.64 6.93
C PHE A 53 -7.17 17.06 6.59
N ALA A 54 -7.37 17.89 7.61
CA ALA A 54 -7.60 19.31 7.39
C ALA A 54 -6.39 19.94 6.70
N SER A 55 -6.63 20.95 5.85
CA SER A 55 -5.54 21.70 5.24
C SER A 55 -4.71 22.37 6.33
N LYS A 56 -3.40 22.15 6.27
CA LYS A 56 -2.45 22.75 7.21
C LYS A 56 -2.13 24.16 6.71
N GLU A 57 -2.14 25.15 7.59
CA GLU A 57 -1.67 26.51 7.29
C GLU A 57 -0.14 26.58 7.03
N SER A 58 0.57 25.45 7.02
CA SER A 58 2.00 25.43 6.77
C SER A 58 2.30 25.64 5.29
N GLY A 59 3.15 26.61 4.97
CA GLY A 59 3.57 26.95 3.60
C GLY A 59 4.43 25.91 2.88
N PHE A 60 4.39 24.64 3.28
CA PHE A 60 5.04 23.56 2.53
C PHE A 60 4.17 23.17 1.33
N GLY A 61 4.79 22.89 0.19
CA GLY A 61 4.08 22.42 -1.00
C GLY A 61 3.83 20.91 -0.96
N PHE A 62 2.89 20.46 -1.81
CA PHE A 62 2.52 19.05 -2.00
C PHE A 62 3.73 18.12 -2.14
N GLU A 63 4.75 18.53 -2.90
CA GLU A 63 5.93 17.70 -3.15
C GLU A 63 6.73 17.42 -1.86
N THR A 64 6.85 18.43 -0.99
CA THR A 64 7.54 18.28 0.30
C THR A 64 6.78 17.32 1.21
N GLU A 65 5.46 17.45 1.28
CA GLU A 65 4.62 16.57 2.10
C GLU A 65 4.64 15.14 1.57
N ALA A 66 4.54 14.96 0.25
CA ALA A 66 4.66 13.65 -0.40
C ALA A 66 6.01 12.99 -0.11
N GLN A 67 7.11 13.75 -0.13
CA GLN A 67 8.43 13.24 0.18
C GLN A 67 8.58 12.84 1.66
N ILE A 68 7.97 13.59 2.57
CA ILE A 68 7.94 13.23 4.00
C ILE A 68 7.22 11.89 4.20
N VAL A 69 6.04 11.72 3.58
CA VAL A 69 5.27 10.46 3.64
C VAL A 69 6.06 9.31 3.04
N ARG A 70 6.66 9.49 1.87
CA ARG A 70 7.53 8.49 1.23
C ARG A 70 8.65 8.06 2.18
N SER A 71 9.46 9.00 2.67
CA SER A 71 10.61 8.67 3.51
C SER A 71 10.21 8.07 4.86
N ALA A 72 9.05 8.45 5.42
CA ALA A 72 8.52 7.80 6.61
C ALA A 72 8.12 6.33 6.34
N MET A 73 7.47 6.07 5.20
CA MET A 73 7.07 4.72 4.80
C MET A 73 8.30 3.84 4.55
N GLU A 74 9.33 4.34 3.86
CA GLU A 74 10.57 3.58 3.60
C GLU A 74 11.27 3.15 4.90
N ARG A 75 11.27 4.01 5.94
CA ARG A 75 11.78 3.64 7.27
C ARG A 75 10.88 2.64 7.98
N LEU A 76 9.55 2.79 7.91
CA LEU A 76 8.60 1.85 8.51
C LEU A 76 8.76 0.44 7.90
N LEU A 77 9.01 0.36 6.60
CA LEU A 77 9.23 -0.89 5.89
C LEU A 77 10.48 -1.66 6.37
N VAL A 78 11.39 -1.04 7.12
CA VAL A 78 12.49 -1.78 7.78
C VAL A 78 11.95 -2.61 8.96
N MET A 79 11.02 -2.06 9.73
CA MET A 79 10.39 -2.75 10.87
C MET A 79 9.26 -3.69 10.44
N CYS A 80 8.57 -3.35 9.35
CA CYS A 80 7.47 -4.12 8.77
C CYS A 80 7.82 -4.62 7.36
N ASP A 81 8.97 -5.27 7.24
CA ASP A 81 9.53 -5.80 5.99
C ASP A 81 8.56 -6.68 5.18
N PHE A 82 7.69 -7.44 5.85
CA PHE A 82 6.68 -8.29 5.22
C PHE A 82 5.69 -7.51 4.34
N LEU A 83 5.46 -6.21 4.62
CA LEU A 83 4.60 -5.36 3.80
C LEU A 83 5.23 -5.03 2.43
N ALA A 84 6.56 -5.03 2.34
CA ALA A 84 7.28 -4.89 1.07
C ALA A 84 7.42 -6.22 0.31
N GLY A 85 7.05 -7.34 0.94
CA GLY A 85 7.15 -8.69 0.41
C GLY A 85 6.10 -9.02 -0.66
N ARG A 86 5.95 -10.31 -0.95
CA ARG A 86 4.94 -10.84 -1.88
C ARG A 86 4.30 -12.08 -1.28
N LEU A 87 3.00 -12.21 -1.45
CA LEU A 87 2.28 -13.43 -1.11
C LEU A 87 2.66 -14.53 -2.09
N ARG A 88 3.00 -15.71 -1.56
CA ARG A 88 3.28 -16.91 -2.35
C ARG A 88 2.17 -17.92 -2.12
N MET A 89 1.42 -18.23 -3.17
CA MET A 89 0.46 -19.33 -3.16
C MET A 89 1.23 -20.64 -3.29
N VAL A 90 1.03 -21.56 -2.35
CA VAL A 90 1.50 -22.94 -2.48
C VAL A 90 0.33 -23.72 -3.07
N GLU A 91 0.48 -24.24 -4.29
CA GLU A 91 -0.51 -25.15 -4.85
C GLU A 91 -0.66 -26.33 -3.90
N ARG A 92 -1.88 -26.56 -3.39
CA ARG A 92 -2.17 -27.80 -2.69
C ARG A 92 -2.06 -28.92 -3.71
N LEU A 93 -1.17 -29.88 -3.46
CA LEU A 93 -1.25 -31.19 -4.10
C LEU A 93 -2.65 -31.74 -3.80
N ALA A 94 -3.45 -31.95 -4.85
CA ALA A 94 -4.69 -32.69 -4.74
C ALA A 94 -4.33 -34.14 -4.35
N ILE A 95 -4.73 -34.55 -3.15
CA ILE A 95 -4.71 -35.94 -2.68
C ILE A 95 -6.17 -36.41 -2.66
#